data_AF-C7P730-F1
#
_entry.id   AF-C7P730-F1
#
_cell.length_a   1.000
_cell.length_b   1.000
_cell.length_c   1.000
_cell.angle_alpha   90.00
_cell.angle_beta   90.00
_cell.angle_gamma   90.00
#
_symmetry.space_group_name_H-M   'P 1'
#
loop_
_entity.id
_entity.type
_entity.pdbx_description
1 polymer ?
#
loop_
_entity_poly.entity_id
_entity_poly.type
_entity_poly.pdbx_seq_one_letter_code
_entity_poly.pdbx_strand_id
1 'polypeptide(L)'
;MDNKILVGGLVVAIIIAILAPFLASSNPDGLESTAEKVINEEALHKNLQALGLEEEGTVAPSPMPDYSIEGMGKVGEVIAMIVGTLIMVALAYGVAIVLKKPSSN
;
A
#
# COMPACT_ATOMS: atom_id res chain seq x y z
N MET A 1 6.86 -8.98 22.74
CA MET A 1 7.53 -8.09 21.77
C MET A 1 8.18 -7.01 22.56
N ASP A 2 9.50 -6.85 22.46
CA ASP A 2 10.14 -5.69 23.09
C ASP A 2 9.59 -4.43 22.43
N ASN A 3 9.02 -3.53 23.22
CA ASN A 3 8.45 -2.26 22.74
C ASN A 3 9.47 -1.49 21.87
N LYS A 4 10.77 -1.71 22.10
CA LYS A 4 11.88 -1.16 21.32
C LYS A 4 11.87 -1.59 19.84
N ILE A 5 11.54 -2.86 19.55
CA ILE A 5 11.48 -3.36 18.16
C ILE A 5 10.27 -2.76 17.45
N LEU A 6 9.11 -2.69 18.13
CA LEU A 6 7.91 -2.09 17.58
C LEU A 6 8.11 -0.61 17.27
N VAL A 7 8.67 0.15 18.22
CA VAL A 7 8.98 1.57 18.04
C VAL A 7 10.05 1.78 16.97
N GLY A 8 11.13 0.99 17.00
CA GLY A 8 12.19 1.08 15.98
C GLY A 8 11.68 0.79 14.57
N GLY A 9 10.87 -0.27 14.42
CA GLY A 9 10.22 -0.61 13.15
C GLY A 9 9.27 0.48 12.67
N LEU A 10 8.47 1.07 13.57
CA LEU A 10 7.58 2.18 13.22
C LEU A 10 8.36 3.41 12.75
N VAL A 11 9.46 3.76 13.44
CA VAL A 11 10.31 4.90 13.02
C VAL A 11 10.86 4.68 11.61
N VAL A 12 11.39 3.48 11.33
CA VAL A 12 11.89 3.14 9.98
C VAL A 12 10.77 3.19 8.95
N ALA A 13 9.58 2.68 9.27
CA ALA A 13 8.43 2.73 8.37
C ALA A 13 8.01 4.17 8.03
N ILE A 14 8.00 5.07 9.01
CA ILE A 14 7.68 6.49 8.78
C ILE A 14 8.76 7.17 7.92
N ILE A 15 10.05 6.87 8.13
CA ILE A 15 11.12 7.39 7.28
C ILE A 15 10.91 6.94 5.83
N ILE A 16 10.60 5.66 5.60
CA ILE A 16 10.31 5.13 4.27
C ILE A 16 9.07 5.81 3.68
N ALA A 17 7.99 5.98 4.45
CA ALA A 17 6.76 6.63 3.98
C ALA A 17 6.99 8.08 3.51
N ILE A 18 7.91 8.81 4.16
CA ILE A 18 8.27 10.17 3.76
C ILE A 18 9.13 10.17 2.49
N LEU A 19 10.07 9.24 2.38
CA LEU A 19 11.02 9.20 1.26
C LEU A 19 10.44 8.56 -0.01
N ALA A 20 9.51 7.61 0.13
CA ALA A 20 8.97 6.84 -0.99
C ALA A 20 8.39 7.70 -2.12
N PRO A 21 7.59 8.76 -1.88
CA PRO A 21 7.07 9.64 -2.93
C PRO A 21 8.15 10.33 -3.80
N PHE A 22 9.38 10.44 -3.28
CA PHE A 22 10.52 11.06 -3.98
C PHE A 22 11.48 10.06 -4.60
N LEU A 23 11.52 8.83 -4.09
CA LEU A 23 12.45 7.79 -4.51
C LEU A 23 11.79 6.74 -5.42
N ALA A 24 10.48 6.60 -5.37
CA ALA A 24 9.73 5.66 -6.20
C ALA A 24 9.69 6.12 -7.66
N SER A 25 9.69 5.15 -8.58
CA SER A 25 9.42 5.42 -10.00
C SER A 25 8.04 6.03 -10.15
N SER A 26 7.89 6.98 -11.07
CA SER A 26 6.62 7.64 -11.33
C SER A 26 5.69 6.86 -12.24
N ASN A 27 6.21 5.89 -13.02
CA ASN A 27 5.42 4.98 -13.86
C ASN A 27 6.32 3.82 -14.39
N PRO A 28 6.01 2.54 -14.14
CA PRO A 28 4.99 2.07 -13.20
C PRO A 28 5.46 2.29 -11.76
N ASP A 29 4.52 2.53 -10.85
CA ASP A 29 4.85 2.61 -9.43
C ASP A 29 5.26 1.22 -8.87
N GLY A 30 5.69 1.16 -7.61
CA GLY A 30 6.12 -0.11 -7.02
C GLY A 30 5.02 -1.17 -6.92
N LEU A 31 3.76 -0.75 -6.80
CA LEU A 31 2.61 -1.63 -6.65
C LEU A 31 2.17 -2.18 -8.02
N GLU A 32 2.10 -1.30 -9.01
CA GLU A 32 1.84 -1.59 -10.42
C GLU A 32 2.92 -2.50 -11.02
N SER A 33 4.20 -2.17 -10.84
CA SER A 33 5.29 -3.02 -11.33
C SER A 33 5.28 -4.41 -10.69
N THR A 34 4.83 -4.51 -9.44
CA THR A 34 4.66 -5.82 -8.79
C THR A 34 3.44 -6.55 -9.34
N ALA A 35 2.34 -5.84 -9.57
CA ALA A 35 1.14 -6.41 -10.17
C ALA A 35 1.42 -6.96 -11.58
N GLU A 36 2.11 -6.21 -12.44
CA GLU A 36 2.55 -6.66 -13.77
C GLU A 36 3.44 -7.91 -13.73
N LYS A 37 4.31 -8.02 -12.72
CA LYS A 37 5.20 -9.19 -12.58
C LYS A 37 4.49 -10.42 -12.05
N VAL A 38 3.53 -10.23 -11.14
CA VAL A 38 2.79 -11.33 -10.50
C VAL A 38 1.63 -11.80 -11.38
N ILE A 39 0.94 -10.86 -12.02
CA ILE A 39 -0.15 -11.10 -12.93
C ILE A 39 0.44 -11.05 -14.33
N ASN A 40 0.60 -12.22 -14.96
CA ASN A 40 1.08 -12.30 -16.35
C ASN A 40 0.33 -11.29 -17.22
N GLU A 41 1.04 -10.31 -17.76
CA GLU A 41 0.51 -9.18 -18.53
C GLU A 41 -0.46 -9.64 -19.64
N GLU A 42 -0.16 -10.78 -20.27
CA GLU A 42 -0.96 -11.37 -21.33
C GLU A 42 -2.27 -12.00 -20.78
N ALA A 43 -2.24 -12.55 -19.57
CA ALA A 43 -3.42 -13.04 -18.88
C ALA A 43 -4.25 -11.88 -18.31
N LEU A 44 -3.60 -10.82 -17.83
CA LEU A 44 -4.26 -9.60 -17.38
C LEU A 44 -5.00 -8.95 -18.55
N HIS A 45 -4.34 -8.65 -19.66
CA HIS A 45 -4.97 -8.08 -20.86
C HIS A 45 -6.06 -8.97 -21.46
N LYS A 46 -5.89 -10.29 -21.53
CA LYS A 46 -6.94 -11.19 -22.02
C LYS A 46 -8.17 -11.22 -21.11
N ASN A 47 -7.98 -11.21 -19.79
CA ASN A 47 -9.11 -11.13 -18.85
C ASN A 47 -9.75 -9.74 -18.83
N LEU A 48 -8.97 -8.67 -18.99
CA LEU A 48 -9.46 -7.29 -19.08
C LEU A 48 -10.31 -7.06 -20.33
N GLN A 49 -9.83 -7.51 -21.49
CA GLN A 49 -10.57 -7.42 -22.74
C GLN A 49 -11.85 -8.28 -22.70
N ALA A 50 -11.79 -9.46 -22.07
CA ALA A 50 -12.97 -10.30 -21.85
C ALA A 50 -14.00 -9.69 -20.89
N LEU A 51 -13.57 -8.78 -20.00
CA LEU A 51 -14.42 -8.04 -19.07
C LEU A 51 -14.80 -6.63 -19.58
N GLY A 52 -14.34 -6.24 -20.78
CA GLY A 52 -14.65 -4.94 -21.40
C GLY A 52 -13.94 -3.75 -20.75
N LEU A 53 -12.76 -3.96 -20.17
CA LEU A 53 -11.98 -2.94 -19.46
C LEU A 53 -10.77 -2.52 -20.30
N GLU A 54 -10.69 -1.22 -20.61
CA GLU A 54 -9.57 -0.59 -21.34
C GLU A 54 -8.42 -0.19 -20.39
N GLU A 55 -7.23 0.03 -20.95
CA GLU A 55 -5.90 0.35 -20.36
C GLU A 55 -5.85 0.96 -18.94
N GLU A 56 -6.25 0.20 -17.91
CA GLU A 56 -5.83 0.42 -16.50
C GLU A 56 -6.24 -0.73 -15.57
N GLY A 57 -6.57 -1.90 -16.11
CA GLY A 57 -6.61 -3.10 -15.28
C GLY A 57 -7.80 -3.23 -14.33
N THR A 58 -8.72 -2.28 -14.26
CA THR A 58 -9.68 -2.20 -13.15
C THR A 58 -11.13 -1.94 -13.60
N VAL A 59 -12.08 -2.67 -12.99
CA VAL A 59 -13.54 -2.48 -13.21
C VAL A 59 -14.02 -1.13 -12.67
N ALA A 60 -13.26 -0.56 -11.73
CA ALA A 60 -13.50 0.73 -11.11
C ALA A 60 -12.16 1.41 -10.85
N PRO A 61 -12.07 2.74 -11.05
CA PRO A 61 -10.83 3.47 -10.81
C PRO A 61 -10.36 3.28 -9.37
N SER A 62 -9.04 3.17 -9.18
CA SER A 62 -8.45 3.15 -7.85
C SER A 62 -8.90 4.38 -7.07
N PRO A 63 -9.30 4.24 -5.80
CA PRO A 63 -9.73 5.39 -4.98
C PRO A 63 -8.61 6.40 -4.73
N MET A 64 -7.35 6.01 -4.91
CA MET A 64 -6.18 6.87 -4.72
C MET A 64 -5.02 6.38 -5.60
N PRO A 65 -5.07 6.62 -6.93
CA PRO A 65 -4.01 6.19 -7.85
C PRO A 65 -2.69 6.89 -7.50
N ASP A 66 -1.57 6.17 -7.56
CA ASP A 66 -0.23 6.65 -7.20
C ASP A 66 -0.12 7.31 -5.81
N TYR A 67 -1.01 6.94 -4.88
CA TYR A 67 -1.13 7.57 -3.56
C TYR A 67 -1.43 9.09 -3.64
N SER A 68 -1.94 9.57 -4.78
CA SER A 68 -2.16 10.98 -5.04
C SER A 68 -3.43 11.51 -4.36
N ILE A 69 -3.32 12.70 -3.77
CA ILE A 69 -4.47 13.46 -3.26
C ILE A 69 -4.64 14.69 -4.14
N GLU A 70 -5.81 14.82 -4.75
CA GLU A 70 -6.14 15.93 -5.65
C GLU A 70 -5.84 17.28 -4.99
N GLY A 71 -5.12 18.14 -5.73
CA GLY A 71 -4.78 19.49 -5.27
C GLY A 71 -3.63 19.57 -4.24
N MET A 72 -3.03 18.44 -3.81
CA MET A 72 -1.96 18.44 -2.80
C MET A 72 -0.58 18.02 -3.33
N GLY A 73 -0.51 17.44 -4.53
CA GLY A 73 0.74 17.01 -5.17
C GLY A 73 1.57 16.08 -4.25
N LYS A 74 2.90 16.24 -4.27
CA LYS A 74 3.82 15.40 -3.47
C LYS A 74 3.59 15.45 -1.97
N VAL A 75 3.07 16.56 -1.43
CA VAL A 75 2.72 16.63 0.00
C VAL A 75 1.54 15.71 0.30
N GLY A 76 0.58 15.62 -0.62
CA GLY A 76 -0.54 14.69 -0.54
C GLY A 76 -0.09 13.23 -0.51
N GLU A 77 0.84 12.86 -1.38
CA GLU A 77 1.40 11.49 -1.42
C GLU A 77 2.11 11.11 -0.11
N VAL A 78 2.89 12.01 0.47
CA VAL A 78 3.54 11.78 1.78
C VAL A 78 2.49 11.58 2.88
N ILE A 79 1.43 12.38 2.88
CA ILE A 79 0.34 12.27 3.85
C ILE A 79 -0.40 10.94 3.68
N ALA A 80 -0.75 10.57 2.45
CA ALA A 80 -1.39 9.31 2.12
C ALA A 80 -0.58 8.11 2.64
N MET A 81 0.74 8.11 2.39
CA MET A 81 1.65 7.06 2.82
C MET A 81 1.78 6.97 4.35
N ILE A 82 1.92 8.09 5.04
CA ILE A 82 2.01 8.12 6.52
C ILE A 82 0.70 7.62 7.13
N VAL A 83 -0.44 8.15 6.68
CA VAL A 83 -1.76 7.79 7.21
C VAL A 83 -2.05 6.31 6.96
N GLY A 84 -1.82 5.82 5.73
CA GLY A 84 -1.96 4.40 5.39
C GLY A 84 -1.08 3.50 6.25
N THR A 85 0.16 3.89 6.49
CA THR A 85 1.10 3.16 7.37
C THR A 85 0.55 3.06 8.80
N LEU A 86 0.08 4.18 9.37
CA LEU A 86 -0.48 4.20 10.73
C LEU A 86 -1.75 3.36 10.85
N ILE A 87 -2.64 3.43 9.85
CA ILE A 87 -3.85 2.60 9.78
C ILE A 87 -3.47 1.13 9.76
N MET A 88 -2.51 0.72 8.91
CA MET A 88 -2.08 -0.68 8.84
C MET A 88 -1.45 -1.18 10.14
N VAL A 89 -0.63 -0.36 10.81
CA VAL A 89 -0.07 -0.71 12.12
C VAL A 89 -1.19 -0.89 13.16
N ALA A 90 -2.18 0.00 13.18
CA ALA A 90 -3.32 -0.10 14.08
C ALA A 90 -4.17 -1.35 13.80
N LEU A 91 -4.44 -1.67 12.53
CA LEU A 91 -5.17 -2.87 12.12
C LEU A 91 -4.42 -4.13 12.50
N ALA A 92 -3.12 -4.22 12.18
CA ALA A 92 -2.29 -5.38 12.51
C ALA A 92 -2.23 -5.60 14.03
N TYR A 93 -2.07 -4.51 14.80
CA TYR A 93 -2.08 -4.58 16.25
C TYR A 93 -3.45 -5.00 16.81
N GLY A 94 -4.54 -4.46 16.25
CA GLY A 94 -5.92 -4.84 16.61
C GLY A 94 -6.19 -6.33 16.35
N VAL A 95 -5.81 -6.84 15.18
CA VAL A 95 -5.91 -8.25 14.83
C VAL A 95 -5.08 -9.11 15.79
N ALA A 96 -3.84 -8.70 16.09
CA ALA A 96 -2.99 -9.41 17.03
C ALA A 96 -3.59 -9.50 18.45
N ILE A 97 -4.30 -8.45 18.90
CA ILE A 97 -5.04 -8.47 20.17
C ILE A 97 -6.22 -9.45 20.10
N VAL A 98 -7.03 -9.40 19.05
CA VAL A 98 -8.20 -10.28 18.90
C VAL A 98 -7.80 -11.76 18.85
N LEU A 99 -6.69 -12.06 18.17
CA LEU A 99 -6.16 -13.42 18.06
C LEU A 99 -5.35 -13.86 19.29
N LYS A 100 -5.10 -12.97 20.25
CA LYS A 100 -4.35 -13.30 21.45
C LYS A 100 -5.13 -14.32 22.27
N LYS A 101 -4.69 -15.57 22.23
CA LYS A 101 -5.27 -16.63 23.06
C LYS A 101 -5.15 -16.24 24.55
N PRO A 102 -6.22 -16.38 25.36
CA PRO A 102 -6.12 -16.18 26.79
C PRO A 102 -5.06 -17.14 27.35
N SER A 103 -4.16 -16.59 28.16
CA SER A 103 -3.13 -17.37 28.85
C SER A 103 -3.83 -18.37 29.77
N SER A 104 -3.86 -19.65 29.38
CA SER A 104 -4.24 -20.73 30.27
C SER A 104 -3.07 -20.92 31.24
N ASN A 105 -3.20 -20.33 32.43
CA ASN A 105 -2.42 -20.74 33.60
C ASN A 105 -3.02 -22.02 34.17
#